data_AF-A0A1F7R8I9-F1
#
_entry.id   AF-A0A1F7R8I9-F1
#
_cell.length_a   1.000
_cell.length_b   1.000
_cell.length_c   1.000
_cell.angle_alpha   90.00
_cell.angle_beta   90.00
_cell.angle_gamma   90.00
#
_symmetry.space_group_name_H-M   'P 1'
#
loop_
_entity.id
_entity.type
_entity.pdbx_description
1 polymer ?
#
loop_
_entity_poly.entity_id
_entity_poly.type
_entity_poly.pdbx_seq_one_letter_code
_entity_poly.pdbx_strand_id
1 'polypeptide(L)'
;MRRSQTKKTIFSRPGRVLVLLAILLAAISPVVYATKPYFKAFGADVFTGGWFNDGVDACTTSTDYQDPIATPDQRGGIITYSKTTPLPAGQPAGGSSSQYGAISVGLIDGIYGDITGFYSSGATAASDPADRLALANNGNDFGGDLEAGPPRQGNCIPDYFNTKRALTSPSSLPDISLAPSGEYYYVAPDNTPITFNGGNQANIAPGQVKSVFVQGNVYIRANIVNSGSPTVTNVPKFALVVLGNIYMDPAVRQLDGLFIAQPLPKCDPPSGPTPCTNNPVNDDTGNIWTCHDSSVIPPASPFLNGCNSKLTVNGALIAKQVKFMRTGGDVATATTNEDNLSNAIASNNIAELIYYTPAMVIGGPYFFSDTGLSPTLQIQSLVSLPPVF
;
A
#
# COMPACT_ATOMS: atom_id res chain seq x y z
N MET A 1 46.56 -47.11 -72.07
CA MET A 1 46.60 -46.24 -70.87
C MET A 1 45.18 -46.07 -70.33
N ARG A 2 44.83 -46.77 -69.24
CA ARG A 2 43.54 -46.63 -68.53
C ARG A 2 43.71 -45.60 -67.42
N ARG A 3 42.88 -44.55 -67.39
CA ARG A 3 42.82 -43.59 -66.27
C ARG A 3 41.84 -44.11 -65.21
N SER A 4 42.36 -44.28 -64.00
CA SER A 4 41.64 -44.62 -62.78
C SER A 4 40.92 -43.39 -62.22
N GLN A 5 39.66 -43.53 -61.81
CA GLN A 5 38.94 -42.51 -61.05
C GLN A 5 38.92 -42.89 -59.57
N THR A 6 39.41 -41.99 -58.71
CA THR A 6 39.37 -42.13 -57.25
C THR A 6 38.22 -41.30 -56.70
N LYS A 7 37.22 -41.97 -56.13
CA LYS A 7 36.03 -41.38 -55.50
C LYS A 7 36.38 -40.92 -54.08
N LYS A 8 36.23 -39.63 -53.78
CA LYS A 8 36.53 -39.01 -52.47
C LYS A 8 35.23 -38.90 -51.66
N THR A 9 35.07 -39.73 -50.64
CA THR A 9 33.90 -39.73 -49.75
C THR A 9 34.13 -38.74 -48.60
N ILE A 10 33.35 -37.65 -48.56
CA ILE A 10 33.36 -36.68 -47.45
C ILE A 10 32.34 -37.15 -46.41
N PHE A 11 32.82 -37.57 -45.24
CA PHE A 11 31.98 -37.85 -44.06
C PHE A 11 31.71 -36.54 -43.31
N SER A 12 30.53 -35.93 -43.50
CA SER A 12 30.05 -34.86 -42.63
C SER A 12 29.39 -35.48 -41.39
N ARG A 13 29.98 -35.29 -40.20
CA ARG A 13 29.39 -35.70 -38.92
C ARG A 13 28.38 -34.64 -38.43
N PRO A 14 27.06 -34.91 -38.36
CA PRO A 14 26.07 -33.93 -37.91
C PRO A 14 26.00 -33.74 -36.38
N GLY A 15 26.78 -34.50 -35.60
CA GLY A 15 26.60 -34.57 -34.14
C GLY A 15 27.25 -33.46 -33.29
N ARG A 16 28.10 -32.59 -33.86
CA ARG A 16 28.82 -31.56 -33.06
C ARG A 16 28.11 -30.20 -32.99
N VAL A 17 27.24 -29.89 -33.93
CA VAL A 17 26.49 -28.61 -33.94
C VAL A 17 25.34 -28.64 -32.94
N LEU A 18 24.71 -29.80 -32.72
CA LEU A 18 23.57 -29.95 -31.80
C LEU A 18 23.97 -29.80 -30.33
N VAL A 19 25.17 -30.28 -29.95
CA VAL A 19 25.66 -30.23 -28.55
C VAL A 19 26.08 -28.81 -28.16
N LEU A 20 26.66 -28.04 -29.08
CA LEU A 20 26.99 -26.63 -28.83
C LEU A 20 25.76 -25.75 -28.67
N LEU A 21 24.67 -26.02 -29.41
CA LEU A 21 23.40 -25.30 -29.29
C LEU A 21 22.69 -25.61 -27.96
N ALA A 22 22.74 -26.86 -27.50
CA ALA A 22 22.16 -27.26 -26.22
C ALA A 22 22.93 -26.69 -25.01
N ILE A 23 24.27 -26.58 -25.09
CA ILE A 23 25.09 -25.95 -24.05
C ILE A 23 24.90 -24.43 -24.04
N LEU A 24 24.70 -23.79 -25.21
CA LEU A 24 24.35 -22.37 -25.27
C LEU A 24 22.94 -22.10 -24.72
N LEU A 25 21.94 -22.95 -24.97
CA LEU A 25 20.60 -22.80 -24.39
C LEU A 25 20.56 -23.05 -22.88
N ALA A 26 21.38 -23.96 -22.35
CA ALA A 26 21.46 -24.21 -20.90
C ALA A 26 22.19 -23.08 -20.12
N ALA A 27 22.97 -22.25 -20.81
CA ALA A 27 23.66 -21.10 -20.21
C ALA A 27 22.79 -19.83 -20.19
N ILE A 28 21.66 -19.81 -20.89
CA ILE A 28 20.63 -18.77 -20.74
C ILE A 28 19.70 -19.22 -19.63
N SER A 29 20.20 -19.26 -18.39
CA SER A 29 19.28 -19.12 -17.26
C SER A 29 18.51 -17.83 -17.53
N PRO A 30 17.16 -17.82 -17.57
CA PRO A 30 16.45 -16.56 -17.61
C PRO A 30 16.96 -15.78 -16.40
N VAL A 31 17.67 -14.69 -16.65
CA VAL A 31 17.82 -13.65 -15.65
C VAL A 31 16.40 -13.22 -15.40
N VAL A 32 15.78 -13.76 -14.35
CA VAL A 32 14.48 -13.32 -13.89
C VAL A 32 14.75 -11.89 -13.46
N TYR A 33 14.48 -10.96 -14.38
CA TYR A 33 14.50 -9.55 -14.06
C TYR A 33 13.43 -9.39 -13.00
N ALA A 34 13.85 -9.18 -11.75
CA ALA A 34 12.93 -8.95 -10.66
C ALA A 34 12.18 -7.66 -11.01
N THR A 35 10.88 -7.81 -11.29
CA THR A 35 10.02 -6.66 -11.56
C THR A 35 10.11 -5.70 -10.38
N LYS A 36 10.24 -4.40 -10.68
CA LYS A 36 10.28 -3.35 -9.65
C LYS A 36 8.96 -2.58 -9.66
N PRO A 37 7.90 -3.12 -9.05
CA PRO A 37 6.61 -2.45 -9.02
C PRO A 37 6.68 -1.16 -8.20
N TYR A 38 5.79 -0.23 -8.49
CA TYR A 38 5.73 1.06 -7.81
C TYR A 38 4.28 1.50 -7.66
N PHE A 39 4.05 2.41 -6.72
CA PHE A 39 2.72 2.94 -6.45
C PHE A 39 2.61 4.44 -6.69
N LYS A 40 1.40 4.93 -6.95
CA LYS A 40 1.15 6.36 -7.02
C LYS A 40 0.03 6.78 -6.09
N ALA A 41 0.24 7.86 -5.34
CA ALA A 41 -0.75 8.48 -4.47
C ALA A 41 -1.25 9.81 -5.06
N PHE A 42 -2.56 10.00 -5.14
CA PHE A 42 -3.22 11.17 -5.70
C PHE A 42 -4.26 11.74 -4.73
N GLY A 43 -4.45 13.06 -4.76
CA GLY A 43 -5.47 13.74 -3.94
C GLY A 43 -5.17 13.78 -2.43
N ALA A 44 -4.04 13.23 -1.98
CA ALA A 44 -3.61 13.21 -0.59
C ALA A 44 -2.08 13.21 -0.46
N ASP A 45 -1.63 13.58 0.73
CA ASP A 45 -0.25 13.38 1.20
C ASP A 45 -0.04 11.92 1.64
N VAL A 46 1.21 11.47 1.60
CA VAL A 46 1.63 10.22 2.27
C VAL A 46 2.19 10.58 3.63
N PHE A 47 1.71 9.94 4.69
CA PHE A 47 2.25 10.09 6.05
C PHE A 47 2.72 8.74 6.58
N THR A 48 3.96 8.66 7.06
CA THR A 48 4.53 7.45 7.66
C THR A 48 5.25 7.75 8.97
N GLY A 49 5.33 6.73 9.83
CA GLY A 49 5.89 6.83 11.18
C GLY A 49 4.84 7.17 12.24
N GLY A 50 5.24 7.07 13.50
CA GLY A 50 4.31 7.09 14.64
C GLY A 50 3.70 5.71 14.96
N TRP A 51 2.76 5.69 15.91
CA TRP A 51 2.09 4.46 16.35
C TRP A 51 0.60 4.70 16.60
N PHE A 52 -0.21 3.64 16.58
CA PHE A 52 -1.61 3.74 17.00
C PHE A 52 -1.68 4.05 18.49
N ASN A 53 -2.48 5.02 18.87
CA ASN A 53 -2.79 5.30 20.26
C ASN A 53 -3.51 4.07 20.83
N ASP A 54 -2.88 3.28 21.69
CA ASP A 54 -3.51 2.17 22.40
C ASP A 54 -3.56 2.40 23.93
N GLY A 55 -3.34 3.64 24.37
CA GLY A 55 -3.27 4.02 25.78
C GLY A 55 -2.33 5.20 26.06
N VAL A 56 -2.02 5.42 27.34
CA VAL A 56 -1.29 6.60 27.83
C VAL A 56 0.14 6.75 27.29
N ASP A 57 0.81 5.64 26.90
CA ASP A 57 2.23 5.65 26.56
C ASP A 57 2.55 5.23 25.09
N ALA A 58 1.53 4.91 24.30
CA ALA A 58 1.66 4.33 22.95
C ALA A 58 2.47 5.18 21.97
N CYS A 59 2.38 6.49 22.14
CA CYS A 59 3.02 7.47 21.25
C CYS A 59 4.15 8.24 21.92
N THR A 60 4.46 7.98 23.19
CA THR A 60 5.48 8.72 23.94
C THR A 60 6.76 7.90 24.02
N THR A 61 7.65 8.01 23.02
CA THR A 61 9.03 7.43 23.04
C THR A 61 9.13 5.98 23.55
N SER A 62 8.05 5.20 23.48
CA SER A 62 8.00 3.86 24.02
C SER A 62 8.70 2.91 23.05
N THR A 63 8.97 1.68 23.48
CA THR A 63 9.47 0.63 22.56
C THR A 63 8.56 0.41 21.36
N ASP A 64 7.30 0.84 21.48
CA ASP A 64 6.24 0.61 20.51
C ASP A 64 6.11 1.78 19.52
N TYR A 65 6.70 2.94 19.85
CA TYR A 65 6.86 4.06 18.94
C TYR A 65 7.92 3.74 17.86
N GLN A 66 7.53 3.81 16.58
CA GLN A 66 8.49 3.72 15.48
C GLN A 66 9.25 5.04 15.34
N ASP A 67 10.27 5.19 16.19
CA ASP A 67 11.25 6.28 16.14
C ASP A 67 12.27 6.05 15.00
N PRO A 68 12.65 7.09 14.24
CA PRO A 68 13.86 7.09 13.41
C PRO A 68 15.11 6.97 14.29
N ILE A 69 15.40 5.78 14.83
CA ILE A 69 16.70 5.53 15.45
C ILE A 69 17.72 5.36 14.33
N ALA A 70 18.76 6.21 14.33
CA ALA A 70 19.83 6.33 13.33
C ALA A 70 20.80 5.13 13.23
N THR A 71 20.30 3.90 13.31
CA THR A 71 21.05 2.65 13.13
C THR A 71 20.12 1.57 12.55
N PRO A 72 20.60 0.69 11.66
CA PRO A 72 20.29 0.61 10.23
C PRO A 72 18.84 0.22 9.85
N ASP A 73 17.88 0.28 10.77
CA ASP A 73 16.52 -0.15 10.54
C ASP A 73 15.65 1.00 10.01
N GLN A 74 15.22 0.85 8.76
CA GLN A 74 14.38 1.74 7.95
C GLN A 74 12.92 1.86 8.45
N ARG A 75 12.71 1.83 9.78
CA ARG A 75 11.38 1.76 10.43
C ARG A 75 10.62 3.08 10.32
N GLY A 76 9.30 3.02 10.20
CA GLY A 76 8.43 4.19 10.02
C GLY A 76 8.61 4.95 8.69
N GLY A 77 9.36 4.37 7.76
CA GLY A 77 9.80 4.99 6.52
C GLY A 77 9.00 4.59 5.27
N ILE A 78 9.38 5.18 4.14
CA ILE A 78 8.88 4.83 2.81
C ILE A 78 10.02 4.14 2.05
N ILE A 79 9.83 2.87 1.70
CA ILE A 79 10.80 2.08 0.95
C ILE A 79 10.10 1.59 -0.32
N THR A 80 10.49 2.18 -1.45
CA THR A 80 9.84 1.93 -2.74
C THR A 80 10.83 2.02 -3.88
N TYR A 81 10.40 1.62 -5.07
CA TYR A 81 11.20 1.77 -6.28
C TYR A 81 10.93 3.10 -6.99
N SER A 82 12.02 3.69 -7.47
CA SER A 82 12.02 4.87 -8.31
C SER A 82 13.08 4.72 -9.41
N LYS A 83 13.03 5.57 -10.44
CA LYS A 83 14.14 5.74 -11.35
C LYS A 83 14.50 7.22 -11.39
N THR A 84 15.70 7.52 -10.92
CA THR A 84 16.37 8.79 -11.17
C THR A 84 17.24 8.64 -12.41
N THR A 85 17.24 9.60 -13.32
CA THR A 85 18.25 9.62 -14.41
C THR A 85 19.63 9.94 -13.83
N PRO A 86 20.69 9.24 -14.27
CA PRO A 86 21.34 9.63 -15.52
C PRO A 86 21.64 8.42 -16.43
N LEU A 87 21.20 8.46 -17.71
CA LEU A 87 21.66 7.70 -18.91
C LEU A 87 20.47 7.40 -19.87
N PRO A 88 20.59 7.57 -21.21
CA PRO A 88 21.01 8.76 -21.95
C PRO A 88 19.99 9.91 -21.78
N ALA A 89 20.32 11.11 -22.26
CA ALA A 89 19.39 12.25 -22.26
C ALA A 89 18.04 11.88 -22.92
N GLY A 90 16.92 12.21 -22.24
CA GLY A 90 15.57 12.10 -22.80
C GLY A 90 14.67 11.01 -22.20
N GLN A 91 15.08 10.28 -21.16
CA GLN A 91 14.18 9.41 -20.39
C GLN A 91 13.63 10.16 -19.17
N PRO A 92 12.31 10.20 -18.96
CA PRO A 92 11.73 10.82 -17.76
C PRO A 92 12.10 10.00 -16.50
N ALA A 93 12.17 10.67 -15.35
CA ALA A 93 12.15 9.99 -14.06
C ALA A 93 10.86 9.15 -13.92
N GLY A 94 10.72 8.34 -12.87
CA GLY A 94 9.51 7.55 -12.72
C GLY A 94 9.52 6.68 -11.48
N GLY A 95 8.40 6.01 -11.22
CA GLY A 95 8.25 5.16 -10.05
C GLY A 95 7.34 5.77 -8.99
N SER A 96 7.61 5.44 -7.73
CA SER A 96 6.69 5.72 -6.64
C SER A 96 6.63 7.21 -6.33
N SER A 97 5.40 7.72 -6.18
CA SER A 97 5.21 9.16 -5.97
C SER A 97 3.89 9.51 -5.30
N SER A 98 3.82 10.70 -4.70
CA SER A 98 2.57 11.37 -4.31
C SER A 98 2.36 12.64 -5.12
N GLN A 99 1.09 13.01 -5.35
CA GLN A 99 0.74 14.25 -6.06
C GLN A 99 1.13 15.50 -5.26
N TYR A 100 1.02 15.42 -3.93
CA TYR A 100 1.36 16.50 -3.00
C TYR A 100 2.65 16.13 -2.25
N GLY A 101 2.62 16.11 -0.92
CA GLY A 101 3.77 15.80 -0.09
C GLY A 101 3.89 14.33 0.29
N ALA A 102 5.08 13.95 0.75
CA ALA A 102 5.27 12.82 1.62
C ALA A 102 5.98 13.30 2.89
N ILE A 103 5.41 12.93 4.02
CA ILE A 103 5.89 13.26 5.36
C ILE A 103 6.20 11.93 6.03
N SER A 104 7.42 11.77 6.52
CA SER A 104 7.85 10.55 7.18
C SER A 104 8.63 10.90 8.43
N VAL A 105 8.21 10.34 9.56
CA VAL A 105 9.03 10.36 10.78
C VAL A 105 10.23 9.42 10.57
N GLY A 106 10.09 8.32 9.81
CA GLY A 106 11.19 7.43 9.43
C GLY A 106 11.91 7.85 8.14
N LEU A 107 12.74 6.94 7.62
CA LEU A 107 13.49 7.13 6.37
C LEU A 107 12.59 7.02 5.12
N ILE A 108 12.57 8.04 4.27
CA ILE A 108 12.16 7.93 2.87
C ILE A 108 13.42 7.56 2.07
N ASP A 109 13.45 6.33 1.55
CA ASP A 109 14.52 5.83 0.70
C ASP A 109 14.61 6.68 -0.59
N GLY A 110 15.80 6.80 -1.20
CA GLY A 110 15.97 7.57 -2.44
C GLY A 110 17.30 8.28 -2.68
N ILE A 111 18.44 7.60 -2.50
CA ILE A 111 19.76 8.14 -2.86
C ILE A 111 19.79 8.53 -4.35
N TYR A 112 20.45 9.65 -4.70
CA TYR A 112 20.61 10.09 -6.08
C TYR A 112 21.30 9.00 -6.93
N GLY A 113 20.68 8.61 -8.06
CA GLY A 113 21.20 7.59 -8.96
C GLY A 113 20.76 6.16 -8.60
N ASP A 114 20.00 5.96 -7.52
CA ASP A 114 19.47 4.65 -7.14
C ASP A 114 18.13 4.33 -7.83
N ILE A 115 17.81 3.04 -7.86
CA ILE A 115 16.56 2.42 -8.27
C ILE A 115 15.53 2.37 -7.13
N THR A 116 15.94 2.71 -5.90
CA THR A 116 15.03 2.95 -4.78
C THR A 116 14.69 4.43 -4.71
N GLY A 117 13.49 4.76 -4.23
CA GLY A 117 13.10 6.14 -4.01
C GLY A 117 11.61 6.40 -3.97
N PHE A 118 11.25 7.60 -3.53
CA PHE A 118 9.90 8.16 -3.55
C PHE A 118 9.95 9.64 -3.94
N TYR A 119 9.02 10.11 -4.79
CA TYR A 119 9.01 11.50 -5.27
C TYR A 119 7.71 12.25 -4.95
N SER A 120 7.82 13.57 -4.77
CA SER A 120 6.68 14.50 -4.87
C SER A 120 6.50 14.87 -6.35
N SER A 121 5.34 14.61 -6.95
CA SER A 121 5.12 14.69 -8.40
C SER A 121 6.13 13.87 -9.22
N GLY A 122 5.74 12.66 -9.64
CA GLY A 122 6.53 11.85 -10.58
C GLY A 122 6.74 12.57 -11.93
N ALA A 123 7.56 12.01 -12.83
CA ALA A 123 8.05 12.74 -14.00
C ALA A 123 7.01 13.40 -14.91
N THR A 124 7.02 14.72 -14.83
CA THR A 124 6.16 15.69 -15.53
C THR A 124 6.53 15.88 -17.01
N ALA A 125 7.73 15.48 -17.45
CA ALA A 125 8.12 15.41 -18.87
C ALA A 125 9.47 14.70 -19.04
N ALA A 126 9.85 14.35 -20.28
CA ALA A 126 11.20 13.87 -20.60
C ALA A 126 12.32 14.90 -20.34
N SER A 127 11.96 16.17 -20.15
CA SER A 127 12.87 17.30 -19.94
C SER A 127 12.86 17.88 -18.53
N ASP A 128 11.94 17.41 -17.67
CA ASP A 128 11.74 17.97 -16.34
C ASP A 128 12.23 16.96 -15.30
N PRO A 129 13.25 17.27 -14.48
CA PRO A 129 13.66 16.40 -13.40
C PRO A 129 12.48 16.18 -12.44
N ALA A 130 12.32 14.97 -11.90
CA ALA A 130 11.36 14.75 -10.84
C ALA A 130 11.67 15.71 -9.67
N ASP A 131 10.67 16.47 -9.24
CA ASP A 131 10.81 17.32 -8.09
C ASP A 131 10.93 16.46 -6.83
N ARG A 132 11.96 16.74 -6.05
CA ARG A 132 12.20 16.07 -4.76
C ARG A 132 11.83 17.01 -3.64
N LEU A 133 10.57 17.43 -3.57
CA LEU A 133 10.06 18.10 -2.39
C LEU A 133 9.87 17.08 -1.28
N ALA A 134 10.97 16.73 -0.62
CA ALA A 134 10.99 16.00 0.64
C ALA A 134 11.39 16.98 1.76
N LEU A 135 10.53 17.11 2.78
CA LEU A 135 10.88 17.82 4.02
C LEU A 135 11.68 16.86 4.89
N ALA A 136 13.00 16.90 4.72
CA ALA A 136 13.92 15.92 5.26
C ALA A 136 15.19 16.59 5.78
N ASN A 137 15.63 16.23 6.98
CA ASN A 137 16.67 16.97 7.69
C ASN A 137 18.02 16.24 7.72
N ASN A 138 18.49 15.67 6.60
CA ASN A 138 19.82 15.07 6.50
C ASN A 138 20.26 14.81 5.05
N GLY A 139 21.53 15.04 4.74
CA GLY A 139 22.06 15.18 3.38
C GLY A 139 22.22 13.92 2.54
N ASN A 140 21.81 12.73 3.02
CA ASN A 140 21.92 11.47 2.26
C ASN A 140 20.62 10.63 2.23
N ASP A 141 19.64 10.99 3.05
CA ASP A 141 18.47 10.20 3.42
C ASP A 141 17.32 11.19 3.67
N PHE A 142 16.12 10.94 3.12
CA PHE A 142 15.03 11.92 3.26
C PHE A 142 14.12 11.60 4.46
N GLY A 143 14.06 12.40 5.52
CA GLY A 143 13.03 12.32 6.58
C GLY A 143 13.61 12.48 7.98
N GLY A 144 13.00 11.86 8.99
CA GLY A 144 13.76 11.44 10.17
C GLY A 144 13.69 12.29 11.45
N ASP A 145 13.10 13.48 11.48
CA ASP A 145 12.83 14.23 12.73
C ASP A 145 11.98 15.48 12.41
N LEU A 146 10.65 15.41 12.62
CA LEU A 146 9.76 16.56 12.41
C LEU A 146 9.98 17.68 13.44
N GLU A 147 10.62 17.39 14.57
CA GLU A 147 11.13 18.37 15.52
C GLU A 147 12.46 17.89 16.11
N ALA A 148 13.57 18.51 15.70
CA ALA A 148 14.91 18.19 16.18
C ALA A 148 15.15 18.78 17.59
N GLY A 149 14.48 18.25 18.62
CA GLY A 149 14.71 18.66 20.01
C GLY A 149 13.90 17.85 21.03
N PRO A 150 14.45 17.58 22.22
CA PRO A 150 13.66 17.01 23.31
C PRO A 150 12.70 18.05 23.93
N PRO A 151 11.44 17.67 24.24
CA PRO A 151 10.85 16.36 24.03
C PRO A 151 10.41 16.15 22.58
N ARG A 152 10.76 14.99 22.00
CA ARG A 152 10.21 14.56 20.70
C ARG A 152 8.69 14.44 20.85
N GLN A 153 7.92 15.20 20.07
CA GLN A 153 6.46 15.07 20.09
C GLN A 153 6.06 13.72 19.51
N GLY A 154 5.23 12.99 20.24
CA GLY A 154 4.69 11.71 19.80
C GLY A 154 3.69 11.88 18.66
N ASN A 155 3.96 11.28 17.50
CA ASN A 155 2.97 11.18 16.43
C ASN A 155 2.05 9.97 16.70
N CYS A 156 0.78 10.25 17.03
CA CYS A 156 -0.25 9.22 17.25
C CYS A 156 -1.19 9.10 16.05
N ILE A 157 -1.38 7.87 15.58
CA ILE A 157 -2.56 7.49 14.79
C ILE A 157 -3.70 7.22 15.79
N PRO A 158 -4.92 7.78 15.60
CA PRO A 158 -6.04 7.52 16.51
C PRO A 158 -6.37 6.02 16.67
N ASP A 159 -6.86 5.62 17.85
CA ASP A 159 -7.47 4.29 18.05
C ASP A 159 -8.84 4.24 17.34
N TYR A 160 -8.86 3.91 16.06
CA TYR A 160 -10.13 3.85 15.33
C TYR A 160 -11.02 2.74 15.86
N PHE A 161 -10.46 1.60 16.25
CA PHE A 161 -11.24 0.43 16.61
C PHE A 161 -12.04 0.62 17.90
N ASN A 162 -11.40 1.13 18.96
CA ASN A 162 -12.09 1.29 20.25
C ASN A 162 -12.83 2.62 20.38
N THR A 163 -12.44 3.66 19.64
CA THR A 163 -13.09 4.98 19.75
C THR A 163 -14.24 5.18 18.77
N LYS A 164 -14.24 4.49 17.61
CA LYS A 164 -15.26 4.69 16.57
C LYS A 164 -16.30 3.59 16.49
N ARG A 165 -16.10 2.44 17.14
CA ARG A 165 -17.07 1.34 17.17
C ARG A 165 -18.12 1.55 18.28
N ALA A 166 -19.40 1.46 17.93
CA ALA A 166 -20.53 1.26 18.83
C ALA A 166 -20.50 -0.13 19.48
N LEU A 167 -20.91 -0.21 20.75
CA LEU A 167 -20.77 -1.42 21.59
C LEU A 167 -21.81 -2.52 21.30
N THR A 168 -22.71 -2.34 20.32
CA THR A 168 -23.81 -3.28 20.03
C THR A 168 -23.56 -4.05 18.74
N SER A 169 -23.37 -5.38 18.82
CA SER A 169 -23.10 -6.26 17.67
C SER A 169 -24.36 -6.58 16.84
N PRO A 170 -24.24 -6.62 15.49
CA PRO A 170 -24.93 -7.60 14.67
C PRO A 170 -24.02 -8.80 14.39
N SER A 171 -24.51 -10.01 14.67
CA SER A 171 -23.84 -11.28 14.37
C SER A 171 -24.06 -11.70 12.91
N SER A 172 -22.98 -12.11 12.24
CA SER A 172 -22.82 -12.43 10.80
C SER A 172 -22.63 -11.23 9.87
N LEU A 173 -21.59 -11.27 9.02
CA LEU A 173 -21.38 -10.31 7.93
C LEU A 173 -22.47 -10.55 6.90
N PRO A 174 -23.45 -9.65 6.74
CA PRO A 174 -24.22 -9.66 5.50
C PRO A 174 -23.23 -9.40 4.37
N ASP A 175 -23.49 -9.96 3.20
CA ASP A 175 -22.95 -9.42 1.95
C ASP A 175 -23.08 -7.89 2.02
N ILE A 176 -21.95 -7.18 2.03
CA ILE A 176 -21.95 -5.74 2.29
C ILE A 176 -22.78 -5.01 1.24
N SER A 177 -22.99 -5.59 0.06
CA SER A 177 -23.84 -5.03 -0.98
C SER A 177 -25.31 -4.98 -0.55
N LEU A 178 -25.74 -5.95 0.24
CA LEU A 178 -27.12 -6.12 0.71
C LEU A 178 -27.35 -5.53 2.10
N ALA A 179 -26.28 -5.33 2.87
CA ALA A 179 -26.35 -4.70 4.18
C ALA A 179 -26.97 -3.29 4.08
N PRO A 180 -27.89 -2.91 4.98
CA PRO A 180 -28.33 -1.51 5.07
C PRO A 180 -27.17 -0.58 5.48
N SER A 181 -27.44 0.73 5.50
CA SER A 181 -26.51 1.66 6.13
C SER A 181 -26.44 1.37 7.63
N GLY A 182 -25.25 1.37 8.19
CA GLY A 182 -25.07 1.12 9.62
C GLY A 182 -23.65 0.73 9.98
N GLU A 183 -23.50 0.45 11.26
CA GLU A 183 -22.27 -0.07 11.82
C GLU A 183 -22.38 -1.56 12.10
N TYR A 184 -21.30 -2.28 11.84
CA TYR A 184 -21.22 -3.72 11.99
C TYR A 184 -19.97 -4.10 12.75
N TYR A 185 -20.08 -5.07 13.67
CA TYR A 185 -18.96 -5.56 14.45
C TYR A 185 -18.86 -7.08 14.42
N TYR A 186 -17.67 -7.58 14.11
CA TYR A 186 -17.37 -9.01 13.99
C TYR A 186 -16.14 -9.41 14.77
N VAL A 187 -16.16 -10.65 15.26
CA VAL A 187 -14.99 -11.32 15.81
C VAL A 187 -14.66 -12.49 14.89
N ALA A 188 -13.45 -12.50 14.35
CA ALA A 188 -12.95 -13.58 13.53
C ALA A 188 -12.83 -14.86 14.37
N PRO A 189 -13.23 -16.02 13.84
CA PRO A 189 -12.87 -17.30 14.43
C PRO A 189 -11.35 -17.45 14.49
N ASP A 190 -10.85 -18.16 15.51
CA ASP A 190 -9.41 -18.28 15.81
C ASP A 190 -8.57 -18.57 14.55
N ASN A 191 -7.57 -17.71 14.31
CA ASN A 191 -6.57 -17.77 13.24
C ASN A 191 -7.09 -17.87 11.79
N THR A 192 -8.40 -17.72 11.55
CA THR A 192 -8.97 -17.76 10.20
C THR A 192 -9.44 -16.36 9.80
N PRO A 193 -8.87 -15.75 8.74
CA PRO A 193 -9.36 -14.46 8.27
C PRO A 193 -10.83 -14.54 7.90
N ILE A 194 -11.61 -13.58 8.39
CA ILE A 194 -12.98 -13.40 7.94
C ILE A 194 -12.92 -13.03 6.45
N THR A 195 -13.56 -13.84 5.62
CA THR A 195 -13.67 -13.52 4.20
C THR A 195 -14.79 -12.50 3.99
N PHE A 196 -14.40 -11.32 3.54
CA PHE A 196 -15.33 -10.28 3.14
C PHE A 196 -15.83 -10.61 1.71
N ASN A 197 -17.02 -11.21 1.64
CA ASN A 197 -17.64 -11.63 0.40
C ASN A 197 -18.65 -10.57 -0.08
N GLY A 198 -18.50 -10.11 -1.32
CA GLY A 198 -19.52 -9.37 -2.09
C GLY A 198 -19.93 -10.14 -3.34
N GLY A 199 -19.84 -11.48 -3.32
CA GLY A 199 -19.79 -12.28 -4.55
C GLY A 199 -18.53 -11.95 -5.35
N ASN A 200 -18.66 -11.57 -6.62
CA ASN A 200 -17.55 -11.11 -7.47
C ASN A 200 -17.19 -9.63 -7.23
N GLN A 201 -18.12 -8.83 -6.69
CA GLN A 201 -17.97 -7.38 -6.46
C GLN A 201 -19.00 -6.88 -5.46
N ALA A 202 -18.52 -6.28 -4.38
CA ALA A 202 -19.34 -5.56 -3.42
C ALA A 202 -19.69 -4.16 -3.93
N ASN A 203 -20.98 -3.82 -3.96
CA ASN A 203 -21.45 -2.51 -4.42
C ASN A 203 -22.02 -1.69 -3.24
N ILE A 204 -21.49 -0.49 -3.05
CA ILE A 204 -22.01 0.48 -2.09
C ILE A 204 -22.88 1.47 -2.87
N ALA A 205 -24.19 1.48 -2.61
CA ALA A 205 -25.13 2.32 -3.35
C ALA A 205 -25.07 3.78 -2.88
N PRO A 206 -25.45 4.77 -3.72
CA PRO A 206 -25.47 6.17 -3.34
C PRO A 206 -26.28 6.41 -2.05
N GLY A 207 -25.73 7.22 -1.14
CA GLY A 207 -26.31 7.55 0.16
C GLY A 207 -26.13 6.47 1.22
N GLN A 208 -25.53 5.33 0.89
CA GLN A 208 -25.22 4.32 1.90
C GLN A 208 -23.95 4.70 2.67
N VAL A 209 -24.02 4.56 3.99
CA VAL A 209 -22.86 4.72 4.89
C VAL A 209 -22.71 3.40 5.63
N LYS A 210 -21.56 2.76 5.53
CA LYS A 210 -21.30 1.46 6.15
C LYS A 210 -19.95 1.48 6.84
N SER A 211 -19.92 1.15 8.12
CA SER A 211 -18.70 1.05 8.91
C SER A 211 -18.60 -0.36 9.48
N VAL A 212 -17.57 -1.09 9.09
CA VAL A 212 -17.36 -2.48 9.50
C VAL A 212 -16.14 -2.55 10.40
N PHE A 213 -16.33 -3.07 11.61
CA PHE A 213 -15.29 -3.33 12.59
C PHE A 213 -15.06 -4.82 12.71
N VAL A 214 -13.82 -5.27 12.58
CA VAL A 214 -13.44 -6.68 12.70
C VAL A 214 -12.34 -6.85 13.73
N GLN A 215 -12.59 -7.65 14.76
CA GLN A 215 -11.56 -8.16 15.66
C GLN A 215 -10.96 -9.43 15.06
N GLY A 216 -9.67 -9.41 14.71
CA GLY A 216 -9.00 -10.49 13.99
C GLY A 216 -8.65 -10.08 12.56
N ASN A 217 -8.38 -11.06 11.68
CA ASN A 217 -7.93 -10.79 10.31
C ASN A 217 -9.09 -10.73 9.31
N VAL A 218 -8.91 -9.98 8.23
CA VAL A 218 -9.87 -9.91 7.10
C VAL A 218 -9.19 -10.30 5.80
N TYR A 219 -9.88 -11.11 4.99
CA TYR A 219 -9.53 -11.40 3.61
C TYR A 219 -10.56 -10.75 2.67
N ILE A 220 -10.15 -9.75 1.90
CA ILE A 220 -10.99 -9.09 0.90
C ILE A 220 -10.87 -9.87 -0.41
N ARG A 221 -11.92 -10.62 -0.73
CA ARG A 221 -11.93 -11.52 -1.90
C ARG A 221 -12.41 -10.85 -3.19
N ALA A 222 -13.15 -9.76 -3.07
CA ALA A 222 -13.83 -9.12 -4.18
C ALA A 222 -13.58 -7.61 -4.18
N ASN A 223 -13.75 -6.99 -5.35
CA ASN A 223 -13.76 -5.53 -5.45
C ASN A 223 -14.80 -4.93 -4.52
N ILE A 224 -14.51 -3.77 -3.95
CA ILE A 224 -15.50 -2.96 -3.23
C ILE A 224 -15.61 -1.67 -4.02
N VAL A 225 -16.78 -1.39 -4.58
CA VAL A 225 -16.98 -0.23 -5.44
C VAL A 225 -18.18 0.59 -5.02
N ASN A 226 -18.04 1.90 -5.13
CA ASN A 226 -19.16 2.82 -5.08
C ASN A 226 -19.91 2.73 -6.42
N SER A 227 -21.19 2.39 -6.34
CA SER A 227 -22.04 2.16 -7.52
C SER A 227 -22.93 3.36 -7.81
N GLY A 228 -23.42 3.44 -9.06
CA GLY A 228 -24.29 4.53 -9.51
C GLY A 228 -23.56 5.84 -9.76
N SER A 229 -24.32 6.94 -9.77
CA SER A 229 -23.79 8.30 -9.96
C SER A 229 -24.05 9.13 -8.71
N PRO A 230 -23.18 9.03 -7.69
CA PRO A 230 -23.36 9.79 -6.47
C PRO A 230 -23.23 11.29 -6.74
N THR A 231 -24.03 12.04 -6.03
CA THR A 231 -24.03 13.50 -5.94
C THR A 231 -23.46 13.91 -4.58
N VAL A 232 -23.20 15.20 -4.40
CA VAL A 232 -22.68 15.74 -3.13
C VAL A 232 -23.60 15.45 -1.92
N THR A 233 -24.89 15.17 -2.12
CA THR A 233 -25.84 14.90 -1.03
C THR A 233 -26.02 13.42 -0.71
N ASN A 234 -25.50 12.51 -1.55
CA ASN A 234 -25.65 11.06 -1.38
C ASN A 234 -24.35 10.33 -1.70
N VAL A 235 -23.23 10.89 -1.24
CA VAL A 235 -21.91 10.26 -1.36
C VAL A 235 -21.91 8.93 -0.59
N PRO A 236 -21.66 7.78 -1.24
CA PRO A 236 -21.51 6.50 -0.57
C PRO A 236 -20.23 6.48 0.26
N LYS A 237 -20.30 5.84 1.42
CA LYS A 237 -19.16 5.70 2.33
C LYS A 237 -19.04 4.28 2.82
N PHE A 238 -17.82 3.80 2.76
CA PHE A 238 -17.44 2.52 3.31
C PHE A 238 -16.16 2.70 4.13
N ALA A 239 -16.20 2.22 5.37
CA ALA A 239 -15.03 2.09 6.23
C ALA A 239 -14.91 0.64 6.71
N LEU A 240 -13.70 0.09 6.61
CA LEU A 240 -13.32 -1.18 7.20
C LEU A 240 -12.21 -0.93 8.22
N VAL A 241 -12.47 -1.21 9.50
CA VAL A 241 -11.52 -1.07 10.59
C VAL A 241 -11.27 -2.45 11.19
N VAL A 242 -10.01 -2.89 11.14
CA VAL A 242 -9.61 -4.25 11.51
C VAL A 242 -8.59 -4.16 12.63
N LEU A 243 -8.89 -4.77 13.77
CA LEU A 243 -7.91 -5.00 14.83
C LEU A 243 -7.18 -6.33 14.51
N GLY A 244 -6.18 -6.24 13.64
CA GLY A 244 -5.54 -7.36 12.96
C GLY A 244 -5.01 -6.98 11.57
N ASN A 245 -4.91 -7.94 10.67
CA ASN A 245 -4.43 -7.73 9.30
C ASN A 245 -5.56 -7.66 8.27
N ILE A 246 -5.31 -6.93 7.18
CA ILE A 246 -6.11 -6.97 5.96
C ILE A 246 -5.29 -7.63 4.86
N TYR A 247 -5.84 -8.65 4.26
CA TYR A 247 -5.29 -9.38 3.12
C TYR A 247 -6.19 -9.17 1.91
N MET A 248 -5.62 -8.82 0.75
CA MET A 248 -6.40 -8.61 -0.48
C MET A 248 -6.11 -9.72 -1.49
N ASP A 249 -7.17 -10.30 -2.04
CA ASP A 249 -7.08 -11.34 -3.07
C ASP A 249 -6.41 -10.79 -4.36
N PRO A 250 -5.57 -11.58 -5.06
CA PRO A 250 -4.94 -11.17 -6.31
C PRO A 250 -5.94 -10.72 -7.40
N ALA A 251 -7.19 -11.20 -7.35
CA ALA A 251 -8.26 -10.83 -8.27
C ALA A 251 -8.88 -9.45 -7.95
N VAL A 252 -8.68 -8.88 -6.76
CA VAL A 252 -9.14 -7.53 -6.45
C VAL A 252 -8.40 -6.54 -7.36
N ARG A 253 -9.12 -5.57 -7.91
CA ARG A 253 -8.62 -4.49 -8.78
C ARG A 253 -9.07 -3.11 -8.33
N GLN A 254 -10.15 -3.04 -7.55
CA GLN A 254 -10.68 -1.78 -7.08
C GLN A 254 -11.22 -1.88 -5.65
N LEU A 255 -10.86 -0.89 -4.84
CA LEU A 255 -11.36 -0.70 -3.48
C LEU A 255 -11.74 0.76 -3.25
N ASP A 256 -13.01 1.01 -3.01
CA ASP A 256 -13.54 2.33 -2.73
C ASP A 256 -13.87 2.43 -1.24
N GLY A 257 -13.20 3.34 -0.52
CA GLY A 257 -13.44 3.55 0.92
C GLY A 257 -12.19 3.73 1.77
N LEU A 258 -12.39 3.69 3.08
CA LEU A 258 -11.36 3.83 4.11
C LEU A 258 -11.02 2.45 4.69
N PHE A 259 -9.76 2.04 4.63
CA PHE A 259 -9.29 0.75 5.12
C PHE A 259 -8.24 0.95 6.21
N ILE A 260 -8.52 0.44 7.41
CA ILE A 260 -7.69 0.64 8.59
C ILE A 260 -7.31 -0.73 9.17
N ALA A 261 -6.02 -1.02 9.25
CA ALA A 261 -5.48 -2.18 9.96
C ALA A 261 -4.70 -1.73 11.20
N GLN A 262 -5.32 -1.88 12.36
CA GLN A 262 -4.75 -1.52 13.65
C GLN A 262 -4.07 -2.75 14.28
N PRO A 263 -2.85 -2.62 14.82
CA PRO A 263 -2.20 -3.71 15.55
C PRO A 263 -3.00 -4.07 16.82
N LEU A 264 -2.83 -5.30 17.30
CA LEU A 264 -3.36 -5.67 18.61
C LEU A 264 -2.69 -4.82 19.70
N PRO A 265 -3.45 -4.34 20.70
CA PRO A 265 -2.88 -3.56 21.80
C PRO A 265 -1.94 -4.43 22.64
N LYS A 266 -1.03 -3.78 23.36
CA LYS A 266 -0.19 -4.47 24.35
C LYS A 266 -1.03 -5.02 25.51
N CYS A 267 -0.72 -6.22 25.95
CA CYS A 267 -1.26 -6.79 27.18
C CYS A 267 -0.58 -6.16 28.42
N ASP A 268 -1.31 -5.41 29.24
CA ASP A 268 -0.85 -5.02 30.58
C ASP A 268 -2.02 -4.87 31.58
N PRO A 269 -2.25 -5.83 32.51
CA PRO A 269 -1.66 -7.17 32.62
C PRO A 269 -2.27 -8.18 31.61
N PRO A 270 -1.66 -9.38 31.40
CA PRO A 270 -2.02 -10.34 30.35
C PRO A 270 -3.38 -11.05 30.42
N SER A 271 -4.32 -10.58 31.22
CA SER A 271 -5.54 -11.33 31.58
C SER A 271 -6.85 -10.63 31.25
N GLY A 272 -6.84 -9.69 30.30
CA GLY A 272 -8.05 -9.01 29.83
C GLY A 272 -8.88 -9.85 28.83
N PRO A 273 -10.18 -9.56 28.67
CA PRO A 273 -11.05 -10.20 27.67
C PRO A 273 -10.81 -9.71 26.24
N THR A 274 -10.03 -8.63 26.06
CA THR A 274 -9.68 -8.09 24.74
C THR A 274 -8.46 -8.84 24.20
N PRO A 275 -8.45 -9.32 22.95
CA PRO A 275 -7.23 -9.89 22.39
C PRO A 275 -6.15 -8.82 22.38
N CYS A 276 -5.06 -9.12 23.07
CA CYS A 276 -3.89 -8.28 23.20
C CYS A 276 -2.66 -9.15 22.95
N THR A 277 -1.52 -8.50 22.78
CA THR A 277 -0.24 -9.18 22.59
C THR A 277 0.80 -8.72 23.61
N ASN A 278 1.69 -9.62 23.98
CA ASN A 278 2.82 -9.30 24.85
C ASN A 278 3.92 -8.50 24.13
N ASN A 279 3.87 -8.37 22.79
CA ASN A 279 4.88 -7.65 22.01
C ASN A 279 4.30 -7.02 20.71
N PRO A 280 3.57 -5.90 20.81
CA PRO A 280 2.84 -5.33 19.67
C PRO A 280 3.74 -4.85 18.50
N VAL A 281 5.01 -4.58 18.79
CA VAL A 281 6.00 -4.11 17.79
C VAL A 281 6.40 -5.22 16.84
N ASN A 282 6.70 -6.39 17.39
CA ASN A 282 7.21 -7.55 16.65
C ASN A 282 6.10 -8.48 16.14
N ASP A 283 4.86 -8.25 16.56
CA ASP A 283 3.73 -9.01 16.08
C ASP A 283 3.41 -8.68 14.62
N ASP A 284 3.13 -9.70 13.81
CA ASP A 284 2.73 -9.54 12.41
C ASP A 284 1.27 -9.02 12.26
N THR A 285 0.77 -8.18 13.18
CA THR A 285 -0.60 -7.59 13.14
C THR A 285 -0.60 -6.11 12.74
N GLY A 286 -1.76 -5.59 12.31
CA GLY A 286 -1.89 -4.20 11.86
C GLY A 286 -1.35 -3.96 10.44
N ASN A 287 -1.18 -5.01 9.65
CA ASN A 287 -0.62 -4.92 8.31
C ASN A 287 -1.71 -4.98 7.23
N ILE A 288 -1.55 -4.19 6.17
CA ILE A 288 -2.33 -4.31 4.93
C ILE A 288 -1.45 -4.95 3.87
N TRP A 289 -1.88 -6.09 3.33
CA TRP A 289 -1.24 -6.76 2.20
C TRP A 289 -2.11 -6.60 0.96
N THR A 290 -1.64 -5.85 -0.03
CA THR A 290 -2.43 -5.54 -1.24
C THR A 290 -2.55 -6.70 -2.23
N CYS A 291 -1.76 -7.75 -2.01
CA CYS A 291 -1.91 -9.04 -2.65
C CYS A 291 -1.42 -10.15 -1.70
N HIS A 292 -2.34 -11.03 -1.29
CA HIS A 292 -2.05 -12.16 -0.39
C HIS A 292 -2.98 -13.33 -0.70
N ASP A 293 -2.58 -14.56 -0.38
CA ASP A 293 -3.55 -15.66 -0.26
C ASP A 293 -4.31 -15.51 1.07
N SER A 294 -5.39 -16.23 1.33
CA SER A 294 -6.11 -16.05 2.61
C SER A 294 -5.37 -16.63 3.83
N SER A 295 -4.06 -16.93 3.70
CA SER A 295 -3.22 -17.46 4.77
C SER A 295 -2.86 -16.37 5.77
N VAL A 296 -2.68 -16.76 7.03
CA VAL A 296 -2.08 -15.91 8.07
C VAL A 296 -0.55 -16.00 8.10
N ILE A 297 0.02 -16.92 7.32
CA ILE A 297 1.47 -17.14 7.22
C ILE A 297 2.01 -16.18 6.15
N PRO A 298 3.05 -15.38 6.46
CA PRO A 298 3.73 -14.58 5.45
C PRO A 298 4.19 -15.46 4.27
N PRO A 299 4.07 -14.98 3.03
CA PRO A 299 4.39 -15.80 1.87
C PRO A 299 5.89 -16.12 1.86
N ALA A 300 6.24 -17.39 1.64
CA ALA A 300 7.63 -17.84 1.56
C ALA A 300 8.39 -17.26 0.35
N SER A 301 7.65 -16.74 -0.62
CA SER A 301 8.16 -16.02 -1.80
C SER A 301 7.80 -14.55 -1.68
N PRO A 302 8.68 -13.62 -2.08
CA PRO A 302 8.35 -12.19 -2.11
C PRO A 302 7.17 -11.87 -3.05
N PHE A 303 6.84 -12.78 -3.97
CA PHE A 303 5.74 -12.61 -4.91
C PHE A 303 4.84 -13.84 -4.90
N LEU A 304 3.55 -13.61 -4.67
CA LEU A 304 2.50 -14.60 -4.84
C LEU A 304 2.06 -14.65 -6.31
N ASN A 305 1.64 -15.83 -6.76
CA ASN A 305 1.12 -16.00 -8.11
C ASN A 305 -0.20 -15.23 -8.28
N GLY A 306 -0.39 -14.59 -9.44
CA GLY A 306 -1.59 -13.81 -9.75
C GLY A 306 -1.57 -12.34 -9.31
N CYS A 307 -0.51 -11.88 -8.65
CA CYS A 307 -0.38 -10.48 -8.19
C CYS A 307 0.08 -9.50 -9.28
N ASN A 308 0.13 -9.91 -10.55
CA ASN A 308 0.65 -9.13 -11.68
C ASN A 308 -0.34 -8.09 -12.22
N SER A 309 -1.17 -7.55 -11.35
CA SER A 309 -2.31 -6.73 -11.75
C SER A 309 -2.45 -5.51 -10.89
N LYS A 310 -2.91 -4.42 -11.51
CA LYS A 310 -3.09 -3.15 -10.85
C LYS A 310 -4.23 -3.20 -9.81
N LEU A 311 -3.99 -2.63 -8.64
CA LEU A 311 -5.03 -2.25 -7.68
C LEU A 311 -5.24 -0.74 -7.72
N THR A 312 -6.50 -0.32 -7.72
CA THR A 312 -6.90 1.08 -7.53
C THR A 312 -7.69 1.22 -6.24
N VAL A 313 -7.16 1.99 -5.30
CA VAL A 313 -7.84 2.34 -4.05
C VAL A 313 -8.39 3.75 -4.19
N ASN A 314 -9.70 3.88 -4.38
CA ASN A 314 -10.39 5.17 -4.35
C ASN A 314 -10.76 5.52 -2.89
N GLY A 315 -9.75 5.91 -2.13
CA GLY A 315 -9.90 6.28 -0.73
C GLY A 315 -8.56 6.31 -0.01
N ALA A 316 -8.48 5.69 1.18
CA ALA A 316 -7.29 5.74 2.02
C ALA A 316 -6.99 4.40 2.69
N LEU A 317 -5.70 4.17 2.92
CA LEU A 317 -5.15 3.04 3.67
C LEU A 317 -4.46 3.59 4.93
N ILE A 318 -4.77 3.04 6.09
CA ILE A 318 -4.12 3.38 7.37
C ILE A 318 -3.71 2.07 8.03
N ALA A 319 -2.43 1.90 8.35
CA ALA A 319 -1.92 0.64 8.88
C ALA A 319 -0.64 0.85 9.68
N LYS A 320 -0.23 -0.16 10.45
CA LYS A 320 1.15 -0.23 10.94
C LYS A 320 2.13 -0.35 9.78
N GLN A 321 1.82 -1.22 8.82
CA GLN A 321 2.55 -1.34 7.56
C GLN A 321 1.60 -1.61 6.41
N VAL A 322 1.83 -0.94 5.28
CA VAL A 322 1.20 -1.29 4.00
C VAL A 322 2.25 -1.99 3.15
N LYS A 323 2.01 -3.25 2.82
CA LYS A 323 2.88 -4.09 2.00
C LYS A 323 2.30 -4.15 0.59
N PHE A 324 2.89 -3.35 -0.29
CA PHE A 324 2.55 -3.29 -1.71
C PHE A 324 3.12 -4.51 -2.44
N MET A 325 2.32 -5.57 -2.56
CA MET A 325 2.76 -6.88 -3.07
C MET A 325 2.43 -7.13 -4.54
N ARG A 326 1.82 -6.15 -5.23
CA ARG A 326 1.46 -6.29 -6.63
C ARG A 326 2.67 -6.08 -7.53
N THR A 327 2.75 -6.89 -8.58
CA THR A 327 3.84 -6.90 -9.56
C THR A 327 3.40 -6.42 -10.94
N GLY A 328 2.23 -5.77 -11.01
CA GLY A 328 1.76 -5.16 -12.24
C GLY A 328 2.63 -3.95 -12.62
N GLY A 329 3.40 -4.08 -13.69
CA GLY A 329 4.26 -2.99 -14.19
C GLY A 329 5.66 -2.95 -13.58
N ASP A 330 6.50 -2.09 -14.15
CA ASP A 330 7.91 -1.96 -13.78
C ASP A 330 8.36 -0.49 -13.84
N VAL A 331 9.14 -0.07 -12.84
CA VAL A 331 9.72 1.27 -12.80
C VAL A 331 10.58 1.58 -14.03
N ALA A 332 11.26 0.57 -14.61
CA ALA A 332 12.05 0.71 -15.83
C ALA A 332 11.20 1.20 -17.00
N THR A 333 9.95 0.71 -17.10
CA THR A 333 9.00 1.06 -18.16
C THR A 333 8.03 2.18 -17.77
N ALA A 334 8.21 2.84 -16.61
CA ALA A 334 7.40 3.99 -16.22
C ALA A 334 7.45 5.09 -17.29
N THR A 335 6.27 5.60 -17.63
CA THR A 335 6.06 6.50 -18.77
C THR A 335 5.95 7.96 -18.32
N THR A 336 6.20 8.90 -19.24
CA THR A 336 5.95 10.33 -18.99
C THR A 336 4.48 10.56 -18.59
N ASN A 337 4.23 11.54 -17.74
CA ASN A 337 2.89 12.02 -17.39
C ASN A 337 2.05 11.06 -16.54
N GLU A 338 2.63 10.01 -15.95
CA GLU A 338 1.93 9.14 -14.98
C GLU A 338 1.68 9.85 -13.64
N ASP A 339 2.19 11.06 -13.44
CA ASP A 339 1.89 12.01 -12.36
C ASP A 339 0.60 12.80 -12.58
N ASN A 340 -0.04 12.65 -13.74
CA ASN A 340 -1.40 13.11 -13.98
C ASN A 340 -2.41 12.00 -13.65
N LEU A 341 -3.45 12.31 -12.88
CA LEU A 341 -4.43 11.32 -12.43
C LEU A 341 -5.10 10.55 -13.57
N SER A 342 -5.51 11.20 -14.66
CA SER A 342 -6.20 10.50 -15.76
C SER A 342 -5.28 9.51 -16.46
N ASN A 343 -4.00 9.87 -16.62
CA ASN A 343 -2.99 8.99 -17.18
C ASN A 343 -2.62 7.87 -16.20
N ALA A 344 -2.51 8.19 -14.92
CA ALA A 344 -2.24 7.21 -13.88
C ALA A 344 -3.36 6.16 -13.81
N ILE A 345 -4.64 6.56 -13.90
CA ILE A 345 -5.78 5.64 -13.97
C ILE A 345 -5.68 4.74 -15.19
N ALA A 346 -5.37 5.30 -16.36
CA ALA A 346 -5.25 4.56 -17.62
C ALA A 346 -3.98 3.70 -17.74
N SER A 347 -2.94 3.98 -16.95
CA SER A 347 -1.66 3.24 -17.01
C SER A 347 -1.82 1.83 -16.47
N ASN A 348 -1.39 0.85 -17.28
CA ASN A 348 -1.22 -0.55 -16.87
C ASN A 348 0.16 -0.83 -16.26
N ASN A 349 1.03 0.19 -16.20
CA ASN A 349 2.39 0.06 -15.70
C ASN A 349 2.54 0.44 -14.22
N ILE A 350 1.48 0.94 -13.58
CA ILE A 350 1.43 1.23 -12.15
C ILE A 350 0.85 0.00 -11.44
N ALA A 351 1.54 -0.51 -10.42
CA ALA A 351 1.09 -1.69 -9.68
C ALA A 351 -0.07 -1.35 -8.73
N GLU A 352 -0.02 -0.16 -8.16
CA GLU A 352 -0.88 0.29 -7.07
C GLU A 352 -1.18 1.78 -7.28
N LEU A 353 -2.46 2.14 -7.36
CA LEU A 353 -2.91 3.51 -7.44
C LEU A 353 -3.78 3.82 -6.23
N ILE A 354 -3.36 4.76 -5.40
CA ILE A 354 -4.11 5.24 -4.25
C ILE A 354 -4.63 6.63 -4.63
N TYR A 355 -5.94 6.77 -4.74
CA TYR A 355 -6.59 8.02 -5.10
C TYR A 355 -7.54 8.45 -3.98
N TYR A 356 -7.11 9.43 -3.22
CA TYR A 356 -7.93 10.08 -2.21
C TYR A 356 -8.99 10.96 -2.90
N THR A 357 -10.18 10.38 -3.05
CA THR A 357 -11.25 11.02 -3.81
C THR A 357 -11.86 12.20 -3.05
N PRO A 358 -12.49 13.17 -3.74
CA PRO A 358 -13.25 14.23 -3.07
C PRO A 358 -14.31 13.70 -2.09
N ALA A 359 -14.89 12.52 -2.36
CA ALA A 359 -15.84 11.84 -1.48
C ALA A 359 -15.31 11.57 -0.06
N MET A 360 -13.98 11.47 0.10
CA MET A 360 -13.33 11.34 1.41
C MET A 360 -13.43 12.62 2.26
N VAL A 361 -13.56 13.78 1.60
CA VAL A 361 -13.67 15.09 2.25
C VAL A 361 -15.13 15.55 2.33
N ILE A 362 -15.89 15.35 1.24
CA ILE A 362 -17.25 15.86 1.10
C ILE A 362 -18.27 14.77 1.51
N GLY A 363 -19.11 15.08 2.49
CA GLY A 363 -20.25 14.23 2.85
C GLY A 363 -20.39 13.90 4.34
N GLY A 364 -19.49 14.35 5.22
CA GLY A 364 -19.56 14.13 6.68
C GLY A 364 -18.78 12.90 7.15
N PRO A 365 -19.00 12.38 8.38
CA PRO A 365 -18.16 11.33 8.96
C PRO A 365 -18.32 9.97 8.27
N TYR A 366 -17.24 9.18 8.27
CA TYR A 366 -17.21 7.79 7.82
C TYR A 366 -17.71 6.80 8.88
N PHE A 367 -17.93 7.28 10.11
CA PHE A 367 -18.31 6.49 11.28
C PHE A 367 -19.64 6.99 11.86
N PHE A 368 -20.50 6.06 12.27
CA PHE A 368 -21.82 6.38 12.83
C PHE A 368 -21.79 6.93 14.26
N SER A 369 -20.76 6.57 15.04
CA SER A 369 -20.61 6.95 16.45
C SER A 369 -20.23 8.43 16.68
N ASP A 370 -20.01 9.22 15.62
CA ASP A 370 -19.74 10.66 15.73
C ASP A 370 -20.96 11.49 16.19
N THR A 371 -22.08 10.85 16.56
CA THR A 371 -23.30 11.49 17.09
C THR A 371 -23.13 12.23 18.42
N GLY A 372 -21.96 12.17 19.06
CA GLY A 372 -21.66 12.83 20.34
C GLY A 372 -20.89 14.14 20.24
N LEU A 373 -20.36 14.51 19.08
CA LEU A 373 -19.64 15.77 18.87
C LEU A 373 -20.52 16.76 18.10
N SER A 374 -20.56 18.00 18.58
CA SER A 374 -21.33 19.13 18.05
C SER A 374 -21.51 19.10 16.52
N PRO A 375 -22.70 19.40 15.97
CA PRO A 375 -23.01 19.35 14.52
C PRO A 375 -22.15 20.27 13.63
N THR A 376 -21.24 21.04 14.22
CA THR A 376 -20.16 21.72 13.54
C THR A 376 -19.02 20.73 13.26
N LEU A 377 -19.09 20.05 12.12
CA LEU A 377 -17.97 19.35 11.51
C LEU A 377 -16.81 20.36 11.31
N GLN A 378 -15.89 20.45 12.26
CA GLN A 378 -14.68 21.25 12.09
C GLN A 378 -13.68 20.43 11.27
N ILE A 379 -13.80 20.52 9.94
CA ILE A 379 -12.74 20.05 9.05
C ILE A 379 -11.61 21.07 9.17
N GLN A 380 -10.56 20.71 9.91
CA GLN A 380 -9.28 21.41 9.84
C GLN A 380 -8.44 20.74 8.77
N SER A 381 -8.39 21.32 7.57
CA SER A 381 -7.38 20.95 6.59
C SER A 381 -6.07 21.63 6.99
N LEU A 382 -5.09 20.84 7.44
CA LEU A 382 -3.74 21.35 7.59
C LEU A 382 -3.08 21.31 6.22
N VAL A 383 -3.31 22.35 5.41
CA VAL A 383 -2.55 22.55 4.19
C VAL A 383 -1.22 23.18 4.62
N SER A 384 -0.22 22.33 4.88
CA SER A 384 1.15 22.80 5.03
C SER A 384 1.65 23.20 3.65
N LEU A 385 1.50 24.48 3.29
CA LEU A 385 2.20 25.03 2.14
C LEU A 385 3.71 25.00 2.48
N PRO A 386 4.58 24.54 1.57
CA PRO A 386 6.01 24.68 1.79
C PRO A 386 6.33 26.16 2.07
N PRO A 387 7.32 26.47 2.95
CA PRO A 387 7.64 27.84 3.30
C PRO A 387 7.94 28.64 2.03
N VAL A 388 7.20 29.72 1.85
CA VAL A 388 7.44 30.70 0.78
C VAL A 388 8.52 31.64 1.30
N PHE A 389 9.74 31.56 0.75
CA PHE A 389 10.83 32.50 1.02
C PHE A 389 10.81 33.67 0.05
#